data_AF-A0AA35WJ26-F1
#
_entry.id   AF-A0AA35WJ26-F1
#
_cell.length_a   1.000
_cell.length_b   1.000
_cell.length_c   1.000
_cell.angle_alpha   90.00
_cell.angle_beta   90.00
_cell.angle_gamma   90.00
#
_symmetry.space_group_name_H-M   'P 1'
#
loop_
_entity.id
_entity.type
_entity.pdbx_description
1 polymer ?
#
loop_
_entity_poly.entity_id
_entity_poly.type
_entity_poly.pdbx_seq_one_letter_code
_entity_poly.pdbx_strand_id
1 'polypeptide(L)'
;MSAVAEKPVDREGLPVTCTNLDALPVYNEMLLVNMAVRESALSQVQSVLELDQGFILAHCILGCMWLSELIPATDPKEPADCSTFPPVSGHVKMAKTALEGGTLTEREERHVQALLAYAEGQLPTSIDHWAAILVNYPRD
;
A
#
# COMPACT_ATOMS: atom_id res chain seq x y z
N MET A 1 13.40 24.32 18.44
CA MET A 1 12.70 23.98 17.19
C MET A 1 13.49 22.87 16.53
N SER A 2 13.06 21.61 16.65
CA SER A 2 13.66 20.52 15.85
C SER A 2 13.30 20.78 14.40
N ALA A 3 14.30 20.82 13.52
CA ALA A 3 14.05 20.78 12.09
C ALA A 3 13.28 19.49 11.80
N VAL A 4 12.08 19.61 11.22
CA VAL A 4 11.39 18.45 10.66
C VAL A 4 12.29 17.97 9.53
N ALA A 5 12.86 16.77 9.66
CA ALA A 5 13.65 16.19 8.60
C ALA A 5 12.80 16.12 7.33
N GLU A 6 13.35 16.59 6.21
CA GLU A 6 12.67 16.56 4.93
C GLU A 6 12.44 15.10 4.51
N LYS A 7 11.20 14.77 4.15
CA LYS A 7 10.84 13.40 3.74
C LYS A 7 11.46 13.08 2.37
N PRO A 8 11.93 11.85 2.13
CA PRO A 8 12.31 11.42 0.79
C PRO A 8 11.15 11.51 -0.19
N VAL A 9 11.45 11.58 -1.48
CA VAL A 9 10.46 11.66 -2.55
C VAL A 9 10.56 10.47 -3.50
N ASP A 10 9.43 10.03 -4.06
CA ASP A 10 9.39 9.02 -5.11
C ASP A 10 9.73 9.62 -6.50
N ARG A 11 9.62 8.82 -7.56
CA ARG A 11 9.93 9.28 -8.94
C ARG A 11 9.04 10.42 -9.44
N GLU A 12 7.86 10.59 -8.84
CA GLU A 12 6.92 11.66 -9.19
C GLU A 12 7.17 12.93 -8.37
N GLY A 13 8.20 12.91 -7.50
CA GLY A 13 8.53 14.00 -6.59
C GLY A 13 7.61 14.08 -5.38
N LEU A 14 6.86 13.01 -5.07
CA LEU A 14 5.90 13.00 -3.98
C LEU A 14 6.55 12.49 -2.68
N PRO A 15 6.34 13.16 -1.53
CA PRO A 15 6.90 12.73 -0.25
C PRO A 15 6.43 11.33 0.17
N VAL A 16 7.32 10.55 0.78
CA VAL A 16 7.04 9.20 1.30
C VAL A 16 7.75 8.96 2.64
N THR A 17 7.28 7.99 3.43
CA THR A 17 7.87 7.58 4.73
C THR A 17 8.98 6.55 4.58
N CYS A 18 9.46 6.28 3.37
CA CYS A 18 10.58 5.39 3.14
C CYS A 18 11.80 5.86 3.95
N THR A 19 12.38 4.95 4.73
CA THR A 19 13.54 5.22 5.59
C THR A 19 14.85 4.75 4.97
N ASN A 20 14.78 3.80 4.03
CA ASN A 20 15.93 3.32 3.27
C ASN A 20 15.88 3.84 1.82
N LEU A 21 16.73 4.82 1.49
CA LEU A 21 16.76 5.43 0.16
C LEU A 21 17.07 4.42 -0.97
N ASP A 22 17.74 3.31 -0.69
CA ASP A 22 18.01 2.26 -1.68
C ASP A 22 16.74 1.51 -2.09
N ALA A 23 15.68 1.56 -1.28
CA ALA A 23 14.39 0.95 -1.61
C ALA A 23 13.58 1.78 -2.63
N LEU A 24 13.85 3.09 -2.75
CA LEU A 24 13.08 3.99 -3.63
C LEU A 24 13.22 3.66 -5.12
N PRO A 25 14.44 3.44 -5.68
CA PRO A 25 14.56 3.01 -7.07
C PRO A 25 13.84 1.69 -7.35
N VAL A 26 13.92 0.73 -6.42
CA VAL A 26 13.26 -0.58 -6.54
C VAL A 26 11.74 -0.41 -6.53
N TYR A 27 11.21 0.42 -5.64
CA TYR A 27 9.78 0.74 -5.58
C TYR A 27 9.29 1.43 -6.87
N ASN A 28 10.05 2.41 -7.35
CA ASN A 28 9.71 3.15 -8.56
C ASN A 28 9.66 2.25 -9.81
N GLU A 29 10.60 1.30 -9.92
CA GLU A 29 10.62 0.30 -10.98
C GLU A 29 9.46 -0.69 -10.83
N MET A 30 9.21 -1.15 -9.61
CA MET A 30 8.09 -2.05 -9.31
C MET A 30 6.75 -1.46 -9.72
N LEU A 31 6.52 -0.16 -9.51
CA LEU A 31 5.30 0.50 -9.99
C LEU A 31 5.15 0.41 -11.52
N LEU A 32 6.24 0.54 -12.30
CA LEU A 32 6.19 0.36 -13.76
C LEU A 32 5.85 -1.08 -14.14
N VAL A 33 6.50 -2.04 -13.47
CA VAL A 33 6.33 -3.47 -13.75
C VAL A 33 4.93 -3.94 -13.36
N ASN A 34 4.38 -3.48 -12.24
CA ASN A 34 3.03 -3.78 -11.79
C ASN A 34 1.97 -3.40 -12.83
N MET A 35 2.16 -2.27 -13.51
CA MET A 35 1.27 -1.85 -14.59
C MET A 35 1.41 -2.72 -15.86
N ALA A 36 2.53 -3.42 -16.04
CA ALA A 36 2.82 -4.21 -17.23
C ALA A 36 2.54 -5.71 -17.05
N VAL A 37 2.99 -6.32 -15.94
CA VAL A 37 2.91 -7.77 -15.67
C VAL A 37 2.79 -8.02 -14.16
N ARG A 38 1.65 -8.58 -13.73
CA ARG A 38 1.27 -8.74 -12.31
C ARG A 38 2.13 -9.76 -11.54
N GLU A 39 2.48 -10.90 -12.14
CA GLU A 39 3.29 -11.94 -11.45
C GLU A 39 4.71 -11.45 -11.11
N SER A 40 5.34 -10.66 -11.98
CA SER A 40 6.65 -10.07 -11.69
C SER A 40 6.61 -8.96 -10.65
N ALA A 41 5.45 -8.37 -10.40
CA ALA A 41 5.31 -7.29 -9.42
C ALA A 41 5.31 -7.81 -7.98
N LEU A 42 4.85 -9.04 -7.75
CA LEU A 42 4.81 -9.65 -6.41
C LEU A 42 6.22 -9.87 -5.85
N SER A 43 7.13 -10.43 -6.64
CA SER A 43 8.52 -10.62 -6.21
C SER A 43 9.26 -9.29 -6.02
N GLN A 44 8.96 -8.29 -6.87
CA GLN A 44 9.60 -6.98 -6.75
C GLN A 44 9.13 -6.20 -5.52
N VAL A 45 7.84 -6.21 -5.19
CA VAL A 45 7.36 -5.53 -3.97
C VAL A 45 7.90 -6.22 -2.71
N GLN A 46 8.13 -7.54 -2.76
CA GLN A 46 8.83 -8.25 -1.68
C GLN A 46 10.26 -7.74 -1.51
N SER A 47 11.02 -7.58 -2.60
CA SER A 47 12.38 -7.01 -2.53
C SER A 47 12.41 -5.56 -2.01
N VAL A 48 11.37 -4.76 -2.28
CA VAL A 48 11.23 -3.43 -1.64
C VAL A 48 11.12 -3.58 -0.12
N LEU A 49 10.30 -4.50 0.37
CA LEU A 49 10.10 -4.73 1.81
C LEU A 49 11.30 -5.42 2.49
N GLU A 50 12.11 -6.17 1.75
CA GLU A 50 13.40 -6.68 2.24
C GLU A 50 14.38 -5.54 2.55
N LEU A 51 14.34 -4.47 1.75
CA LEU A 51 15.17 -3.27 1.94
C LEU A 51 14.59 -2.30 2.98
N ASP A 52 13.27 -2.13 3.00
CA ASP A 52 12.57 -1.28 3.95
C ASP A 52 11.28 -1.94 4.44
N GLN A 53 11.39 -2.65 5.56
CA GLN A 53 10.26 -3.33 6.21
C GLN A 53 9.19 -2.37 6.74
N GLY A 54 9.47 -1.06 6.79
CA GLY A 54 8.53 -0.04 7.22
C GLY A 54 7.84 0.68 6.07
N PHE A 55 8.16 0.35 4.81
CA PHE A 55 7.67 1.13 3.69
C PHE A 55 6.18 0.87 3.41
N ILE A 56 5.35 1.80 3.88
CA ILE A 56 3.91 1.62 3.95
C ILE A 56 3.22 1.44 2.59
N LEU A 57 3.66 2.15 1.55
CA LEU A 57 3.07 1.99 0.21
C LEU A 57 3.31 0.59 -0.35
N ALA A 58 4.48 0.01 -0.09
CA ALA A 58 4.78 -1.37 -0.48
C ALA A 58 3.88 -2.38 0.27
N HIS A 59 3.61 -2.16 1.56
CA HIS A 59 2.62 -2.96 2.30
C HIS A 59 1.20 -2.81 1.72
N CYS A 60 0.79 -1.59 1.34
CA CYS A 60 -0.52 -1.35 0.73
C CYS A 60 -0.69 -2.10 -0.58
N ILE A 61 0.32 -2.03 -1.47
CA ILE A 61 0.31 -2.72 -2.77
C ILE A 61 0.25 -4.23 -2.58
N LEU A 62 1.14 -4.80 -1.77
CA LEU A 62 1.20 -6.25 -1.57
C LEU A 62 -0.07 -6.78 -0.88
N GLY A 63 -0.62 -6.04 0.09
CA GLY A 63 -1.91 -6.36 0.70
C GLY A 63 -3.05 -6.40 -0.33
N CYS A 64 -3.12 -5.42 -1.24
CA CYS A 64 -4.13 -5.37 -2.29
C CYS A 64 -3.96 -6.48 -3.34
N MET A 65 -2.73 -6.85 -3.68
CA MET A 65 -2.43 -8.00 -4.56
C MET A 65 -3.01 -9.27 -3.95
N TRP A 66 -2.71 -9.57 -2.69
CA TRP A 66 -3.24 -10.76 -2.01
C TRP A 66 -4.77 -10.74 -1.91
N LEU A 67 -5.39 -9.61 -1.56
CA LEU A 67 -6.84 -9.48 -1.51
C LEU A 67 -7.49 -9.77 -2.87
N SER A 68 -6.88 -9.31 -3.96
CA SER A 68 -7.38 -9.55 -5.31
C SER A 68 -7.34 -11.03 -5.73
N GLU A 69 -6.38 -11.80 -5.22
CA GLU A 69 -6.28 -13.25 -5.47
C GLU A 69 -7.29 -14.05 -4.62
N LEU A 70 -7.80 -13.48 -3.52
CA LEU A 70 -8.73 -14.16 -2.61
C LEU A 70 -10.20 -14.01 -3.01
N ILE A 71 -10.58 -12.89 -3.59
CA ILE A 71 -11.97 -12.58 -3.94
C ILE A 71 -12.58 -13.55 -4.96
N PRO A 72 -11.83 -14.09 -5.95
CA PRO A 72 -12.34 -15.16 -6.80
C PRO A 72 -12.69 -16.46 -6.05
N ALA A 73 -12.17 -16.65 -4.81
CA ALA A 73 -12.34 -17.86 -4.02
C ALA A 73 -13.44 -17.78 -2.95
N THR A 74 -14.02 -16.59 -2.73
CA THR A 74 -15.11 -16.36 -1.75
C THR A 74 -16.47 -16.24 -2.44
N ASP A 75 -17.52 -16.81 -1.82
CA ASP A 75 -18.90 -16.64 -2.30
C ASP A 75 -19.22 -15.14 -2.44
N PRO A 76 -19.68 -14.65 -3.61
CA PRO A 76 -19.97 -13.23 -3.85
C PRO A 76 -21.03 -12.62 -2.91
N LYS A 77 -21.67 -13.42 -2.05
CA LYS A 77 -22.69 -12.97 -1.10
C LYS A 77 -22.18 -12.54 0.26
N GLU A 78 -20.90 -12.77 0.60
CA GLU A 78 -20.34 -12.29 1.87
C GLU A 78 -19.07 -11.46 1.63
N PRO A 79 -19.03 -10.19 2.09
CA PRO A 79 -17.76 -9.49 2.26
C PRO A 79 -17.00 -10.21 3.37
N ALA A 80 -16.14 -11.15 2.99
CA ALA A 80 -15.28 -11.83 3.94
C ALA A 80 -14.27 -10.82 4.50
N ASP A 81 -14.25 -10.64 5.82
CA ASP A 81 -13.15 -9.98 6.51
C ASP A 81 -11.88 -10.81 6.27
N CYS A 82 -11.07 -10.33 5.34
CA CYS A 82 -9.81 -10.93 4.93
C CYS A 82 -8.63 -10.41 5.76
N SER A 83 -8.87 -9.53 6.74
CA SER A 83 -7.80 -8.96 7.58
C SER A 83 -7.05 -10.02 8.40
N THR A 84 -7.66 -11.17 8.63
CA THR A 84 -7.06 -12.29 9.36
C THR A 84 -6.39 -13.33 8.47
N PHE A 85 -6.54 -13.23 7.14
CA PHE A 85 -5.93 -14.17 6.21
C PHE A 85 -4.41 -14.02 6.24
N PRO A 86 -3.60 -15.10 6.40
CA PRO A 86 -2.19 -14.96 6.77
C PRO A 86 -1.36 -14.09 5.80
N PRO A 87 -1.46 -14.25 4.46
CA PRO A 87 -0.82 -13.36 3.50
C PRO A 87 -1.19 -11.87 3.58
N VAL A 88 -2.34 -11.51 4.15
CA VAL A 88 -2.83 -10.11 4.24
C VAL A 88 -2.59 -9.53 5.64
N SER A 89 -2.71 -10.35 6.68
CA SER A 89 -2.75 -9.91 8.08
C SER A 89 -1.54 -9.09 8.53
N GLY A 90 -0.33 -9.43 8.05
CA GLY A 90 0.89 -8.66 8.32
C GLY A 90 0.85 -7.25 7.73
N HIS A 91 0.36 -7.10 6.50
CA HIS A 91 0.25 -5.80 5.83
C HIS A 91 -0.84 -4.93 6.46
N VAL A 92 -1.98 -5.51 6.83
CA VAL A 92 -3.04 -4.81 7.56
C VAL A 92 -2.56 -4.33 8.92
N LYS A 93 -1.81 -5.17 9.66
CA LYS A 93 -1.23 -4.77 10.94
C LYS A 93 -0.29 -3.59 10.79
N MET A 94 0.62 -3.61 9.80
CA MET A 94 1.52 -2.48 9.55
C MET A 94 0.77 -1.21 9.15
N ALA A 95 -0.28 -1.33 8.34
CA ALA A 95 -1.13 -0.20 7.99
C ALA A 95 -1.82 0.43 9.20
N LYS A 96 -2.41 -0.38 10.09
CA LYS A 96 -3.03 0.11 11.34
C LYS A 96 -2.00 0.81 12.23
N THR A 97 -0.84 0.18 12.45
CA THR A 97 0.24 0.78 13.26
C THR A 97 0.77 2.09 12.68
N ALA A 98 0.93 2.18 11.35
CA ALA A 98 1.41 3.40 10.70
C ALA A 98 0.40 4.55 10.81
N LEU A 99 -0.91 4.24 10.69
CA LEU A 99 -1.99 5.21 10.88
C LEU A 99 -2.00 5.76 12.32
N GLU A 100 -1.88 4.89 13.32
CA GLU A 100 -1.81 5.27 14.73
C GLU A 100 -0.55 6.08 15.08
N GLY A 101 0.56 5.84 14.36
CA GLY A 101 1.83 6.53 14.57
C GLY A 101 1.84 7.99 14.10
N GLY A 102 0.89 8.40 13.24
CA GLY A 102 0.73 9.78 12.80
C GLY A 102 1.88 10.34 11.95
N THR A 103 2.73 9.47 11.38
CA THR A 103 3.89 9.86 10.57
C THR A 103 3.62 9.82 9.07
N LEU A 104 2.46 9.32 8.64
CA LEU A 104 2.07 9.19 7.25
C LEU A 104 1.97 10.55 6.55
N THR A 105 2.24 10.56 5.25
CA THR A 105 1.76 11.64 4.38
C THR A 105 0.26 11.48 4.11
N GLU A 106 -0.39 12.54 3.64
CA GLU A 106 -1.80 12.49 3.23
C GLU A 106 -2.06 11.44 2.14
N ARG A 107 -1.11 11.25 1.23
CA ARG A 107 -1.15 10.20 0.19
C ARG A 107 -1.14 8.81 0.80
N GLU A 108 -0.19 8.54 1.69
CA GLU A 108 -0.02 7.24 2.32
C GLU A 108 -1.19 6.91 3.25
N GLU A 109 -1.71 7.90 3.97
CA GLU A 109 -2.89 7.75 4.82
C GLU A 109 -4.09 7.27 4.00
N ARG A 110 -4.31 7.84 2.80
CA ARG A 110 -5.38 7.38 1.91
C ARG A 110 -5.18 5.95 1.41
N HIS A 111 -3.94 5.57 1.07
CA HIS A 111 -3.64 4.18 0.66
C HIS A 111 -3.91 3.19 1.79
N VAL A 112 -3.52 3.56 3.02
CA VAL A 112 -3.81 2.79 4.22
C VAL A 112 -5.31 2.64 4.42
N GLN A 113 -6.07 3.74 4.41
CA GLN A 113 -7.53 3.70 4.56
C GLN A 113 -8.19 2.82 3.49
N ALA A 114 -7.73 2.91 2.24
CA ALA A 114 -8.24 2.11 1.14
C ALA A 114 -7.97 0.61 1.32
N LEU A 115 -6.74 0.23 1.73
CA LEU A 115 -6.38 -1.15 2.04
C LEU A 115 -7.20 -1.69 3.21
N LEU A 116 -7.36 -0.91 4.29
CA LEU A 116 -8.10 -1.36 5.48
C LEU A 116 -9.57 -1.61 5.16
N ALA A 117 -10.21 -0.68 4.46
CA ALA A 117 -11.58 -0.87 3.98
C ALA A 117 -11.71 -2.09 3.07
N TYR A 118 -10.72 -2.34 2.20
CA TYR A 118 -10.71 -3.52 1.33
C TYR A 118 -10.62 -4.82 2.14
N ALA A 119 -9.68 -4.88 3.08
CA ALA A 119 -9.47 -6.05 3.93
C ALA A 119 -10.68 -6.37 4.80
N GLU A 120 -11.41 -5.35 5.25
CA GLU A 120 -12.63 -5.48 6.06
C GLU A 120 -13.90 -5.72 5.19
N GLY A 121 -13.74 -5.94 3.88
CA GLY A 121 -14.83 -6.23 2.95
C GLY A 121 -15.72 -5.03 2.59
N GLN A 122 -15.32 -3.82 2.97
CA GLN A 122 -16.02 -2.57 2.69
C GLN A 122 -15.63 -2.03 1.30
N LEU A 123 -15.96 -2.79 0.24
CA LEU A 123 -15.53 -2.45 -1.13
C LEU A 123 -15.96 -1.05 -1.60
N PRO A 124 -17.19 -0.57 -1.38
CA PRO A 124 -17.57 0.78 -1.77
C PRO A 124 -16.69 1.85 -1.10
N THR A 125 -16.45 1.73 0.21
CA THR A 125 -15.56 2.63 0.97
C THR A 125 -14.14 2.58 0.42
N SER A 126 -13.61 1.39 0.13
CA SER A 126 -12.29 1.24 -0.47
C SER A 126 -12.19 1.96 -1.82
N ILE A 127 -13.20 1.79 -2.69
CA ILE A 127 -13.27 2.46 -4.00
C ILE A 127 -13.30 3.98 -3.84
N ASP A 128 -14.04 4.52 -2.88
CA ASP A 128 -14.09 5.96 -2.63
C ASP A 128 -12.71 6.52 -2.25
N HIS A 129 -11.95 5.79 -1.42
CA HIS A 129 -10.58 6.17 -1.10
C HIS A 129 -9.64 6.10 -2.31
N TRP A 130 -9.73 5.06 -3.15
CA TRP A 130 -8.95 4.97 -4.39
C TRP A 130 -9.28 6.09 -5.36
N ALA A 131 -10.56 6.41 -5.54
CA ALA A 131 -10.98 7.52 -6.38
C ALA A 131 -10.41 8.86 -5.87
N ALA A 132 -10.43 9.08 -4.55
CA ALA A 132 -9.87 10.29 -3.95
C ALA A 132 -8.35 10.39 -4.12
N ILE A 133 -7.62 9.26 -4.10
CA ILE A 133 -6.19 9.22 -4.43
C ILE A 133 -5.98 9.73 -5.85
N LEU A 134 -6.69 9.17 -6.84
CA LEU A 134 -6.51 9.51 -8.25
C LEU A 134 -6.85 10.97 -8.60
N VAL A 135 -7.68 11.64 -7.80
CA VAL A 135 -7.96 13.09 -7.95
C VAL A 135 -6.71 13.93 -7.66
N ASN A 136 -5.94 13.58 -6.62
CA ASN A 136 -4.79 14.35 -6.15
C ASN A 136 -3.44 13.80 -6.63
N TYR A 137 -3.39 12.49 -6.92
CA TYR A 137 -2.22 11.71 -7.30
C TYR A 137 -2.58 10.82 -8.51
N PRO A 138 -2.83 11.40 -9.69
CA PRO A 138 -3.39 10.69 -10.85
C PRO A 138 -2.44 9.64 -11.49
N ARG A 139 -1.23 9.46 -10.95
CA ARG A 139 -0.23 8.49 -11.41
C ARG A 139 -0.02 7.32 -10.44
N ASP A 140 -0.79 7.29 -9.37
CA ASP A 140 -0.87 6.16 -8.45
C ASP A 140 -1.72 5.02 -9.03
#